data_AF-A0A4Y7IU85-F1
#
_entry.id   AF-A0A4Y7IU85-F1
#
_cell.length_a   1.000
_cell.length_b   1.000
_cell.length_c   1.000
_cell.angle_alpha   90.00
_cell.angle_beta   90.00
_cell.angle_gamma   90.00
#
_symmetry.space_group_name_H-M   'P 1'
#
loop_
_entity.id
_entity.type
_entity.pdbx_description
1 polymer ?
#
loop_
_entity_poly.entity_id
_entity_poly.type
_entity_poly.pdbx_seq_one_letter_code
_entity_poly.pdbx_strand_id
1 'polypeptide(L)'
;MNESGKQHALQAVNSLVASGGTNIAEGLKKGTKVIEDRGYENPVYSIMLLSDGQDSYTKTINLREISRLQIPVHTFGFGADHDPIMLHSIAEDSKGTFSFIEAEGLIQDAFAQRIGGLLSVAVQDLQVHIQSLDPYLCISQLKAGSYSTYLTGENQLGSVDIGDMYADEERDFLVLVNIPVVADGNSNDQMKFLTVWCVYKDPLTKEFVTTQAIELKLQRPEMVNEEDMVVSIEVDRQKNRLQVAKALNDSRAAAEKGDLPTALSIIDGCRMQISETTSARAGDEFAVDLDLELQEVRSRMGNKKTYESAGRGYLLSGMRAHSRQMAGTRGRSTRSMYQTLCMRDMMTCAICNLATEVVDGNPMFTAECSHCFHFSCVVSNAKSGSQTCIICQTKWKVNPLQGATSTNPLQQQQRLLSNALNPSQGTTSTILFQQQQQQQQQQQRILNNALNTSQGTTSTIRFQQ
;
A
#
# COMPACT_ATOMS: atom_id res chain seq x y z
N MET A 1 -16.71 16.87 1.94
CA MET A 1 -16.62 17.91 2.99
C MET A 1 -16.69 19.29 2.34
N ASN A 2 -17.54 20.20 2.84
CA ASN A 2 -17.64 21.56 2.33
C ASN A 2 -16.56 22.47 2.97
N GLU A 3 -16.49 23.73 2.54
CA GLU A 3 -15.46 24.67 3.02
C GLU A 3 -15.54 24.93 4.53
N SER A 4 -16.76 25.14 5.04
CA SER A 4 -16.98 25.31 6.48
C SER A 4 -16.53 24.10 7.28
N GLY A 5 -16.77 22.88 6.78
CA GLY A 5 -16.27 21.65 7.39
C GLY A 5 -14.75 21.57 7.42
N LYS A 6 -14.06 21.99 6.34
CA LYS A 6 -12.58 22.08 6.31
C LYS A 6 -12.06 23.07 7.35
N GLN A 7 -12.67 24.25 7.45
CA GLN A 7 -12.27 25.28 8.41
C GLN A 7 -12.48 24.83 9.85
N HIS A 8 -13.63 24.22 10.18
CA HIS A 8 -13.88 23.66 11.51
C HIS A 8 -12.89 22.56 11.86
N ALA A 9 -12.57 21.66 10.91
CA ALA A 9 -11.56 20.63 11.12
C ALA A 9 -10.17 21.22 11.39
N LEU A 10 -9.77 22.24 10.60
CA LEU A 10 -8.48 22.92 10.79
C LEU A 10 -8.40 23.63 12.14
N GLN A 11 -9.47 24.31 12.56
CA GLN A 11 -9.55 24.94 13.88
C GLN A 11 -9.44 23.92 15.00
N ALA A 12 -10.14 22.78 14.89
CA ALA A 12 -10.06 21.70 15.86
C ALA A 12 -8.63 21.13 15.95
N VAL A 13 -7.98 20.86 14.81
CA VAL A 13 -6.59 20.39 14.77
C VAL A 13 -5.63 21.40 15.40
N ASN A 14 -5.75 22.68 15.08
CA ASN A 14 -4.89 23.73 15.63
C ASN A 14 -5.13 23.98 17.13
N SER A 15 -6.28 23.54 17.66
CA SER A 15 -6.60 23.64 19.10
C SER A 15 -6.09 22.46 19.93
N LEU A 16 -5.52 21.43 19.29
CA LEU A 16 -4.98 20.27 20.00
C LEU A 16 -3.79 20.69 20.87
N VAL A 17 -3.81 20.26 22.13
CA VAL A 17 -2.73 20.48 23.10
C VAL A 17 -2.37 19.14 23.71
N ALA A 18 -1.06 18.84 23.80
CA ALA A 18 -0.58 17.63 24.45
C ALA A 18 -0.90 17.68 25.96
N SER A 19 -1.67 16.71 26.44
CA SER A 19 -2.15 16.62 27.82
C SER A 19 -2.63 15.20 28.13
N GLY A 20 -2.37 14.71 29.34
CA GLY A 20 -2.89 13.41 29.81
C GLY A 20 -2.02 12.21 29.43
N GLY A 21 -2.67 11.06 29.19
CA GLY A 21 -2.04 9.80 28.77
C GLY A 21 -2.73 9.21 27.53
N THR A 22 -2.35 7.99 27.15
CA THR A 22 -2.75 7.39 25.86
C THR A 22 -3.77 6.27 26.06
N ASN A 23 -5.01 6.43 25.54
CA ASN A 23 -6.04 5.39 25.53
C ASN A 23 -6.46 5.08 24.09
N ILE A 24 -5.74 4.14 23.47
CA ILE A 24 -5.92 3.72 22.09
C ILE A 24 -7.28 3.05 21.90
N ALA A 25 -7.68 2.19 22.85
CA ALA A 25 -8.93 1.45 22.76
C ALA A 25 -10.15 2.40 22.69
N GLU A 26 -10.23 3.40 23.57
CA GLU A 26 -11.32 4.38 23.54
C GLU A 26 -11.25 5.30 22.31
N GLY A 27 -10.05 5.66 21.86
CA GLY A 27 -9.85 6.39 20.60
C GLY A 27 -10.42 5.64 19.39
N LEU A 28 -10.14 4.33 19.29
CA LEU A 28 -10.69 3.47 18.24
C LEU A 28 -12.20 3.33 18.34
N LYS A 29 -12.76 3.07 19.54
CA LYS A 29 -14.21 3.02 19.75
C LYS A 29 -14.90 4.31 19.32
N LYS A 30 -14.29 5.46 19.62
CA LYS A 30 -14.82 6.76 19.21
C LYS A 30 -14.78 6.93 17.70
N GLY A 31 -13.67 6.56 17.05
CA GLY A 31 -13.52 6.59 15.59
C GLY A 31 -14.54 5.70 14.88
N THR A 32 -14.74 4.48 15.38
CA THR A 32 -15.79 3.57 14.92
C THR A 32 -17.16 4.20 15.02
N LYS A 33 -17.51 4.75 16.20
CA LYS A 33 -18.81 5.36 16.41
C LYS A 33 -19.07 6.53 15.46
N VAL A 34 -18.05 7.32 15.14
CA VAL A 34 -18.16 8.39 14.13
C VAL A 34 -18.49 7.84 12.74
N ILE A 35 -17.93 6.69 12.38
CA ILE A 35 -18.25 6.01 11.13
C ILE A 35 -19.69 5.46 11.21
N GLU A 36 -20.08 4.77 12.27
CA GLU A 36 -21.43 4.22 12.44
C GLU A 36 -22.52 5.30 12.43
N ASP A 37 -22.31 6.42 13.12
CA ASP A 37 -23.28 7.51 13.27
C ASP A 37 -23.27 8.48 12.06
N ARG A 38 -22.54 8.18 10.99
CA ARG A 38 -22.39 9.09 9.84
C ARG A 38 -23.71 9.26 9.09
N GLY A 39 -24.12 10.51 8.86
CA GLY A 39 -25.33 10.80 8.08
C GLY A 39 -25.17 10.59 6.57
N TYR A 40 -23.94 10.50 6.07
CA TYR A 40 -23.63 10.20 4.68
C TYR A 40 -22.70 8.99 4.61
N GLU A 41 -23.13 7.94 3.93
CA GLU A 41 -22.32 6.73 3.77
C GLU A 41 -21.29 6.92 2.66
N ASN A 42 -20.06 7.23 3.05
CA ASN A 42 -18.95 7.23 2.12
C ASN A 42 -18.71 5.83 1.54
N PRO A 43 -18.46 5.71 0.22
CA PRO A 43 -18.21 4.42 -0.40
C PRO A 43 -16.91 3.78 0.09
N VAL A 44 -15.94 4.60 0.49
CA VAL A 44 -14.61 4.23 0.96
C VAL A 44 -14.36 5.00 2.26
N TYR A 45 -13.89 4.30 3.29
CA TYR A 45 -13.57 4.88 4.60
C TYR A 45 -12.51 4.03 5.32
N SER A 46 -11.76 4.66 6.21
CA SER A 46 -10.75 4.01 7.04
C SER A 46 -10.46 4.85 8.29
N ILE A 47 -9.90 4.24 9.32
CA ILE A 47 -9.37 4.96 10.49
C ILE A 47 -7.84 5.08 10.33
N MET A 48 -7.31 6.28 10.57
CA MET A 48 -5.87 6.52 10.73
C MET A 48 -5.57 6.70 12.22
N LEU A 49 -4.84 5.76 12.81
CA LEU A 49 -4.43 5.79 14.22
C LEU A 49 -2.96 6.21 14.31
N LEU A 50 -2.68 7.28 15.04
CA LEU A 50 -1.36 7.83 15.26
C LEU A 50 -0.97 7.63 16.73
N SER A 51 0.23 7.12 17.01
CA SER A 51 0.74 7.03 18.39
C SER A 51 2.26 7.14 18.44
N ASP A 52 2.77 8.02 19.29
CA ASP A 52 4.18 8.14 19.67
C ASP A 52 4.50 7.42 20.99
N GLY A 53 3.48 6.91 21.69
CA GLY A 53 3.60 6.25 23.00
C GLY A 53 2.83 4.93 23.09
N GLN A 54 2.94 4.30 24.26
CA GLN A 54 2.24 3.06 24.61
C GLN A 54 0.87 3.36 25.24
N ASP A 55 -0.08 2.43 25.12
CA ASP A 55 -1.37 2.54 25.80
C ASP A 55 -1.17 2.51 27.32
N SER A 56 -1.65 3.58 27.98
CA SER A 56 -1.47 3.78 29.43
C SER A 56 -2.52 3.07 30.27
N TYR A 57 -3.58 2.52 29.67
CA TYR A 57 -4.77 2.03 30.37
C TYR A 57 -4.99 0.52 30.20
N THR A 58 -4.55 -0.04 29.08
CA THR A 58 -4.78 -1.43 28.71
C THR A 58 -3.50 -2.06 28.17
N LYS A 59 -3.08 -3.19 28.76
CA LYS A 59 -1.96 -3.98 28.22
C LYS A 59 -2.34 -4.76 26.95
N THR A 60 -3.63 -4.91 26.68
CA THR A 60 -4.13 -5.68 25.55
C THR A 60 -5.46 -5.09 25.11
N ILE A 61 -5.54 -4.70 23.83
CA ILE A 61 -6.78 -4.24 23.21
C ILE A 61 -7.54 -5.48 22.73
N ASN A 62 -8.85 -5.54 22.97
CA ASN A 62 -9.67 -6.64 22.46
C ASN A 62 -9.89 -6.49 20.96
N LEU A 63 -8.93 -6.99 20.18
CA LEU A 63 -8.91 -6.86 18.71
C LEU A 63 -10.12 -7.52 18.04
N ARG A 64 -10.78 -8.50 18.68
CA ARG A 64 -11.99 -9.13 18.14
C ARG A 64 -13.16 -8.16 18.00
N GLU A 65 -13.27 -7.17 18.88
CA GLU A 65 -14.28 -6.13 18.77
C GLU A 65 -13.98 -5.19 17.59
N ILE A 66 -12.70 -4.92 17.33
CA ILE A 66 -12.25 -4.07 16.22
C ILE A 66 -12.45 -4.79 14.88
N SER A 67 -12.05 -6.06 14.76
CA SER A 67 -12.22 -6.85 13.53
C SER A 67 -13.68 -7.03 13.12
N ARG A 68 -14.60 -7.07 14.09
CA ARG A 68 -16.05 -7.18 13.84
C ARG A 68 -16.64 -6.01 13.08
N LEU A 69 -16.01 -4.84 13.17
CA LEU A 69 -16.50 -3.62 12.54
C LEU A 69 -16.20 -3.57 11.05
N GLN A 70 -15.29 -4.43 10.56
CA GLN A 70 -14.83 -4.44 9.16
C GLN A 70 -14.35 -3.07 8.67
N ILE A 71 -13.74 -2.28 9.55
CA ILE A 71 -13.17 -0.96 9.24
C ILE A 71 -11.64 -1.09 9.16
N PRO A 72 -11.01 -0.77 8.03
CA PRO A 72 -9.54 -0.70 7.95
C PRO A 72 -8.96 0.32 8.92
N VAL A 73 -8.03 -0.11 9.78
CA VAL A 73 -7.27 0.77 10.68
C VAL A 73 -5.81 0.81 10.23
N HIS A 74 -5.38 1.95 9.70
CA HIS A 74 -3.99 2.20 9.35
C HIS A 74 -3.28 2.82 10.55
N THR A 75 -2.24 2.18 11.05
CA THR A 75 -1.51 2.61 12.24
C THR A 75 -0.17 3.24 11.89
N PHE A 76 0.15 4.33 12.58
CA PHE A 76 1.39 5.09 12.42
C PHE A 76 2.07 5.20 13.78
N GLY A 77 3.20 4.51 13.92
CA GLY A 77 4.04 4.54 15.12
C GLY A 77 5.16 5.57 14.96
N PHE A 78 5.26 6.53 15.88
CA PHE A 78 6.28 7.58 15.83
C PHE A 78 7.36 7.33 16.88
N GLY A 79 8.62 7.53 16.50
CA GLY A 79 9.76 7.47 17.43
C GLY A 79 9.93 6.10 18.10
N ALA A 80 10.69 6.05 19.19
CA ALA A 80 11.04 4.80 19.87
C ALA A 80 10.07 4.40 21.01
N ASP A 81 9.19 5.31 21.43
CA ASP A 81 8.40 5.15 22.65
C ASP A 81 7.03 4.51 22.42
N HIS A 82 6.61 4.37 21.15
CA HIS A 82 5.37 3.69 20.79
C HIS A 82 5.45 2.17 21.01
N ASP A 83 4.31 1.50 21.08
CA ASP A 83 4.24 0.03 21.06
C ASP A 83 4.04 -0.48 19.61
N PRO A 84 5.12 -0.85 18.89
CA PRO A 84 5.02 -1.31 17.51
C PRO A 84 4.28 -2.65 17.40
N ILE A 85 4.31 -3.50 18.43
CA ILE A 85 3.63 -4.81 18.40
C ILE A 85 2.13 -4.58 18.44
N MET A 86 1.67 -3.75 19.39
CA MET A 86 0.25 -3.42 19.52
C MET A 86 -0.29 -2.73 18.26
N LEU A 87 0.40 -1.70 17.76
CA LEU A 87 -0.02 -0.98 16.54
C LEU A 87 -0.01 -1.89 15.30
N HIS A 88 0.96 -2.78 15.18
CA HIS A 88 0.99 -3.77 14.11
C HIS A 88 -0.21 -4.72 14.19
N SER A 89 -0.51 -5.27 15.37
CA SER A 89 -1.65 -6.17 15.56
C SER A 89 -2.99 -5.49 15.25
N ILE A 90 -3.19 -4.23 15.65
CA ILE A 90 -4.40 -3.45 15.29
C ILE A 90 -4.54 -3.35 13.77
N ALA A 91 -3.47 -2.99 13.06
CA ALA A 91 -3.49 -2.88 11.60
C ALA A 91 -3.69 -4.24 10.93
N GLU A 92 -3.08 -5.29 11.46
CA GLU A 92 -3.20 -6.63 10.91
C GLU A 92 -4.63 -7.14 10.96
N ASP A 93 -5.23 -7.08 12.15
CA ASP A 93 -6.56 -7.61 12.46
C ASP A 93 -7.71 -6.78 11.87
N SER A 94 -7.45 -5.54 11.48
CA SER A 94 -8.41 -4.65 10.81
C SER A 94 -8.27 -4.62 9.30
N LYS A 95 -7.35 -5.41 8.72
CA LYS A 95 -6.95 -5.34 7.30
C LYS A 95 -6.25 -4.04 6.86
N GLY A 96 -5.83 -3.17 7.79
CA GLY A 96 -5.07 -1.96 7.49
C GLY A 96 -3.55 -2.19 7.34
N THR A 97 -2.79 -1.11 7.51
CA THR A 97 -1.32 -1.09 7.33
C THR A 97 -0.62 -0.47 8.52
N PHE A 98 0.51 -1.04 8.93
CA PHE A 98 1.39 -0.45 9.95
C PHE A 98 2.57 0.27 9.28
N SER A 99 2.75 1.53 9.62
CA SER A 99 3.84 2.38 9.13
C SER A 99 4.68 2.86 10.31
N PHE A 100 5.99 2.61 10.26
CA PHE A 100 6.92 3.04 11.30
C PHE A 100 7.62 4.33 10.83
N ILE A 101 7.40 5.40 11.59
CA ILE A 101 7.91 6.73 11.29
C ILE A 101 9.02 7.06 12.30
N GLU A 102 10.25 6.88 11.85
CA GLU A 102 11.45 7.07 12.67
C GLU A 102 11.76 8.56 12.92
N ALA A 103 11.37 9.44 12.00
CA ALA A 103 11.67 10.87 12.07
C ALA A 103 10.49 11.74 11.59
N GLU A 104 10.35 12.93 12.17
CA GLU A 104 9.28 13.90 11.87
C GLU A 104 9.22 14.29 10.38
N GLY A 105 10.36 14.30 9.69
CA GLY A 105 10.42 14.60 8.26
C GLY A 105 9.64 13.59 7.38
N LEU A 106 9.42 12.37 7.87
CA LEU A 106 8.74 11.30 7.13
C LEU A 106 7.21 11.30 7.35
N ILE A 107 6.70 12.17 8.22
CA ILE A 107 5.27 12.20 8.55
C ILE A 107 4.46 12.51 7.30
N GLN A 108 4.85 13.56 6.56
CA GLN A 108 4.14 13.98 5.36
C GLN A 108 4.06 12.86 4.32
N ASP A 109 5.17 12.19 4.05
CA ASP A 109 5.24 11.09 3.08
C ASP A 109 4.37 9.90 3.52
N ALA A 110 4.38 9.57 4.81
CA ALA A 110 3.53 8.51 5.35
C ALA A 110 2.04 8.80 5.18
N PHE A 111 1.62 10.05 5.44
CA PHE A 111 0.23 10.46 5.21
C PHE A 111 -0.12 10.53 3.74
N ALA A 112 0.75 11.13 2.92
CA ALA A 112 0.56 11.25 1.48
C ALA A 112 0.36 9.88 0.83
N GLN A 113 1.18 8.89 1.20
CA GLN A 113 1.05 7.53 0.72
C GLN A 113 -0.32 6.91 1.07
N ARG A 114 -0.85 7.17 2.28
CA ARG A 114 -2.17 6.64 2.66
C ARG A 114 -3.33 7.38 2.03
N ILE A 115 -3.25 8.70 1.94
CA ILE A 115 -4.27 9.49 1.28
C ILE A 115 -4.31 9.14 -0.21
N GLY A 116 -3.15 8.99 -0.86
CA GLY A 116 -3.04 8.59 -2.26
C GLY A 116 -3.68 7.23 -2.53
N GLY A 117 -3.42 6.23 -1.67
CA GLY A 117 -4.11 4.94 -1.74
C GLY A 117 -5.63 5.09 -1.56
N LEU A 118 -6.07 5.73 -0.48
CA LEU A 118 -7.49 5.86 -0.14
C LEU A 118 -8.29 6.61 -1.23
N LEU A 119 -7.70 7.61 -1.88
CA LEU A 119 -8.33 8.38 -2.96
C LEU A 119 -8.35 7.64 -4.31
N SER A 120 -7.62 6.53 -4.42
CA SER A 120 -7.48 5.75 -5.65
C SER A 120 -8.06 4.34 -5.54
N VAL A 121 -8.88 4.04 -4.53
CA VAL A 121 -9.60 2.76 -4.45
C VAL A 121 -10.44 2.54 -5.71
N ALA A 122 -10.07 1.53 -6.49
CA ALA A 122 -10.70 1.20 -7.77
C ALA A 122 -11.72 0.07 -7.63
N VAL A 123 -11.45 -0.89 -6.74
CA VAL A 123 -12.31 -2.04 -6.45
C VAL A 123 -12.33 -2.33 -4.95
N GLN A 124 -13.47 -2.81 -4.44
CA GLN A 124 -13.63 -3.24 -3.04
C GLN A 124 -13.90 -4.75 -2.99
N ASP A 125 -13.58 -5.37 -1.85
CA ASP A 125 -13.89 -6.79 -1.59
C ASP A 125 -13.47 -7.74 -2.73
N LEU A 126 -12.30 -7.51 -3.34
CA LEU A 126 -11.80 -8.31 -4.45
C LEU A 126 -11.46 -9.73 -3.98
N GLN A 127 -11.95 -10.70 -4.74
CA GLN A 127 -11.61 -12.10 -4.62
C GLN A 127 -11.11 -12.63 -5.95
N VAL A 128 -9.97 -13.32 -5.94
CA VAL A 128 -9.46 -14.06 -7.10
C VAL A 128 -9.85 -15.52 -6.93
N HIS A 129 -10.47 -16.08 -7.97
CA HIS A 129 -10.91 -17.47 -8.03
C HIS A 129 -10.12 -18.21 -9.10
N ILE A 130 -9.75 -19.45 -8.80
CA ILE A 130 -8.96 -20.33 -9.65
C ILE A 130 -9.66 -21.68 -9.68
N GLN A 131 -10.02 -22.18 -10.85
CA GLN A 131 -10.69 -23.47 -11.00
C GLN A 131 -9.93 -24.39 -11.95
N SER A 132 -9.74 -25.63 -11.54
CA SER A 132 -9.28 -26.70 -12.40
C SER A 132 -10.33 -27.02 -13.46
N LEU A 133 -9.86 -27.10 -14.71
CA LEU A 133 -10.66 -27.57 -15.84
C LEU A 133 -10.53 -29.07 -16.08
N ASP A 134 -9.63 -29.75 -15.35
CA ASP A 134 -9.40 -31.19 -15.44
C ASP A 134 -9.74 -31.86 -14.09
N PRO A 135 -10.59 -32.91 -14.08
CA PRO A 135 -10.98 -33.60 -12.85
C PRO A 135 -9.83 -34.23 -12.05
N TYR A 136 -8.69 -34.47 -12.68
CA TYR A 136 -7.51 -35.09 -12.06
C TYR A 136 -6.41 -34.08 -11.72
N LEU A 137 -6.57 -32.81 -12.11
CA LEU A 137 -5.67 -31.75 -11.70
C LEU A 137 -6.15 -31.13 -10.38
N CYS A 138 -5.26 -31.13 -9.39
CA CYS A 138 -5.50 -30.54 -8.09
C CYS A 138 -4.59 -29.33 -7.86
N ILE A 139 -5.15 -28.29 -7.26
CA ILE A 139 -4.41 -27.14 -6.75
C ILE A 139 -3.79 -27.56 -5.42
N SER A 140 -2.49 -27.78 -5.42
CA SER A 140 -1.74 -28.26 -4.25
C SER A 140 -1.67 -27.18 -3.17
N GLN A 141 -1.34 -25.95 -3.54
CA GLN A 141 -1.19 -24.84 -2.61
C GLN A 141 -1.51 -23.49 -3.27
N LEU A 142 -2.15 -22.61 -2.51
CA LEU A 142 -2.27 -21.18 -2.81
C LEU A 142 -1.37 -20.39 -1.86
N LYS A 143 -0.23 -19.92 -2.35
CA LYS A 143 0.71 -19.11 -1.56
C LYS A 143 0.42 -17.63 -1.79
N ALA A 144 -0.42 -17.08 -0.92
CA ALA A 144 -0.88 -15.69 -0.98
C ALA A 144 -0.42 -14.85 0.23
N GLY A 145 0.76 -15.10 0.78
CA GLY A 145 1.27 -14.34 1.94
C GLY A 145 0.32 -14.43 3.14
N SER A 146 -0.18 -13.29 3.63
CA SER A 146 -1.13 -13.24 4.76
C SER A 146 -2.60 -13.01 4.35
N TYR A 147 -2.91 -13.14 3.07
CA TYR A 147 -4.29 -13.18 2.58
C TYR A 147 -4.96 -14.51 2.92
N SER A 148 -6.27 -14.46 3.16
CA SER A 148 -7.05 -15.67 3.39
C SER A 148 -7.20 -16.44 2.08
N THR A 149 -6.91 -17.74 2.12
CA THR A 149 -7.03 -18.64 0.98
C THR A 149 -7.97 -19.78 1.31
N TYR A 150 -8.70 -20.25 0.31
CA TYR A 150 -9.64 -21.35 0.44
C TYR A 150 -9.43 -22.33 -0.69
N LEU A 151 -9.41 -23.62 -0.37
CA LEU A 151 -9.42 -24.73 -1.33
C LEU A 151 -10.65 -25.58 -1.04
N THR A 152 -11.42 -25.88 -2.08
CA THR A 152 -12.70 -26.62 -1.99
C THR A 152 -12.85 -27.58 -3.18
N GLY A 153 -13.82 -28.48 -3.08
CA GLY A 153 -14.11 -29.46 -4.14
C GLY A 153 -12.91 -30.33 -4.48
N GLU A 154 -12.37 -31.06 -3.49
CA GLU A 154 -11.17 -31.90 -3.64
C GLU A 154 -9.95 -31.12 -4.20
N ASN A 155 -9.80 -29.87 -3.77
CA ASN A 155 -8.75 -28.93 -4.21
C ASN A 155 -8.81 -28.56 -5.70
N GLN A 156 -9.98 -28.65 -6.34
CA GLN A 156 -10.17 -28.21 -7.72
C GLN A 156 -10.60 -26.74 -7.82
N LEU A 157 -11.14 -26.16 -6.76
CA LEU A 157 -11.51 -24.74 -6.71
C LEU A 157 -10.74 -24.04 -5.59
N GLY A 158 -9.98 -23.03 -5.98
CA GLY A 158 -9.22 -22.16 -5.10
C GLY A 158 -9.74 -20.73 -5.12
N SER A 159 -9.65 -20.04 -3.98
CA SER A 159 -9.89 -18.60 -3.93
C SER A 159 -8.95 -17.88 -2.95
N VAL A 160 -8.71 -16.60 -3.22
CA VAL A 160 -7.91 -15.70 -2.39
C VAL A 160 -8.75 -14.45 -2.11
N ASP A 161 -9.00 -14.13 -0.84
CA ASP A 161 -9.64 -12.89 -0.42
C ASP A 161 -8.58 -11.78 -0.29
N ILE A 162 -8.66 -10.79 -1.18
CA ILE A 162 -7.69 -9.69 -1.29
C ILE A 162 -8.20 -8.45 -0.56
N GLY A 163 -9.50 -8.16 -0.68
CA GLY A 163 -10.12 -6.93 -0.18
C GLY A 163 -9.99 -5.77 -1.15
N ASP A 164 -9.77 -4.56 -0.64
CA ASP A 164 -9.73 -3.35 -1.47
C ASP A 164 -8.40 -3.26 -2.25
N MET A 165 -8.47 -2.80 -3.51
CA MET A 165 -7.30 -2.48 -4.32
C MET A 165 -7.35 -1.05 -4.86
N TYR A 166 -6.17 -0.42 -4.89
CA TYR A 166 -5.98 0.90 -5.46
C TYR A 166 -5.75 0.81 -6.97
N ALA A 167 -5.95 1.92 -7.68
CA ALA A 167 -5.59 2.05 -9.08
C ALA A 167 -4.08 1.87 -9.25
N ASP A 168 -3.68 1.19 -10.34
CA ASP A 168 -2.28 0.85 -10.67
C ASP A 168 -1.58 -0.01 -9.61
N GLU A 169 -2.35 -0.69 -8.76
CA GLU A 169 -1.85 -1.63 -7.79
C GLU A 169 -1.79 -3.06 -8.36
N GLU A 170 -0.72 -3.79 -8.06
CA GLU A 170 -0.54 -5.18 -8.47
C GLU A 170 -0.39 -6.10 -7.24
N ARG A 171 -0.98 -7.29 -7.33
CA ARG A 171 -0.93 -8.32 -6.29
C ARG A 171 -0.65 -9.67 -6.92
N ASP A 172 0.54 -10.21 -6.62
CA ASP A 172 1.00 -11.48 -7.14
C ASP A 172 0.80 -12.62 -6.15
N PHE A 173 0.35 -13.77 -6.65
CA PHE A 173 0.17 -14.98 -5.86
C PHE A 173 0.81 -16.17 -6.58
N LEU A 174 1.39 -17.10 -5.80
CA LEU A 174 1.92 -18.34 -6.37
C LEU A 174 0.89 -19.46 -6.19
N VAL A 175 0.53 -20.08 -7.32
CA VAL A 175 -0.36 -21.25 -7.36
C VAL A 175 0.49 -22.46 -7.69
N LEU A 176 0.53 -23.43 -6.77
CA LEU A 176 1.19 -24.71 -7.01
C LEU A 176 0.13 -25.71 -7.44
N VAL A 177 0.33 -26.32 -8.60
CA VAL A 177 -0.57 -27.32 -9.18
C VAL A 177 0.16 -28.62 -9.43
N ASN A 178 -0.51 -29.74 -9.20
CA ASN A 178 -0.01 -31.05 -9.60
C ASN A 178 -0.62 -31.41 -10.95
N ILE A 179 0.22 -31.43 -11.98
CA ILE A 179 -0.21 -31.75 -13.35
C ILE A 179 -0.10 -33.28 -13.53
N PRO A 180 -1.20 -33.99 -13.80
CA PRO A 180 -1.16 -35.45 -13.95
C PRO A 180 -0.40 -35.86 -15.22
N VAL A 181 0.27 -37.01 -15.17
CA VAL A 181 0.89 -37.66 -16.34
C VAL A 181 -0.21 -38.33 -17.15
N VAL A 182 -0.25 -38.09 -18.47
CA VAL A 182 -1.21 -38.71 -19.39
C VAL A 182 -0.46 -39.71 -20.26
N ALA A 183 -0.77 -41.01 -20.13
CA ALA A 183 -0.03 -42.08 -20.79
C ALA A 183 -0.37 -42.25 -22.29
N ASP A 184 -1.57 -41.81 -22.72
CA ASP A 184 -2.13 -42.13 -24.05
C ASP A 184 -2.59 -40.89 -24.85
N GLY A 185 -2.11 -39.69 -24.50
CA GLY A 185 -2.48 -38.45 -25.17
C GLY A 185 -1.64 -38.16 -26.41
N ASN A 186 -2.22 -37.57 -27.45
CA ASN A 186 -1.44 -37.01 -28.57
C ASN A 186 -0.40 -36.03 -28.02
N SER A 187 0.88 -36.33 -28.21
CA SER A 187 1.95 -35.40 -27.91
C SER A 187 1.73 -34.11 -28.72
N ASN A 188 1.86 -32.94 -28.04
CA ASN A 188 1.61 -31.59 -28.55
C ASN A 188 0.18 -31.01 -28.48
N ASP A 189 -0.81 -31.66 -27.86
CA ASP A 189 -2.09 -31.00 -27.61
C ASP A 189 -1.98 -29.93 -26.51
N GLN A 190 -2.53 -28.73 -26.77
CA GLN A 190 -2.69 -27.70 -25.75
C GLN A 190 -3.85 -28.08 -24.82
N MET A 191 -3.53 -28.38 -23.57
CA MET A 191 -4.51 -28.67 -22.55
C MET A 191 -4.95 -27.39 -21.85
N LYS A 192 -6.25 -27.07 -21.88
CA LYS A 192 -6.83 -26.11 -20.93
C LYS A 192 -6.87 -26.77 -19.54
N PHE A 193 -6.31 -26.13 -18.53
CA PHE A 193 -6.10 -26.81 -17.24
C PHE A 193 -6.52 -25.98 -16.02
N LEU A 194 -6.53 -24.67 -16.13
CA LEU A 194 -7.05 -23.77 -15.11
C LEU A 194 -7.87 -22.65 -15.76
N THR A 195 -8.83 -22.12 -15.01
CA THR A 195 -9.46 -20.83 -15.27
C THR A 195 -9.28 -19.92 -14.08
N VAL A 196 -9.07 -18.64 -14.33
CA VAL A 196 -8.91 -17.62 -13.30
C VAL A 196 -9.86 -16.47 -13.57
N TRP A 197 -10.60 -16.04 -12.57
CA TRP A 197 -11.47 -14.87 -12.66
C TRP A 197 -11.50 -14.12 -11.34
N CYS A 198 -12.02 -12.90 -11.38
CA CYS A 198 -12.18 -12.07 -10.21
C CYS A 198 -13.66 -11.80 -9.95
N VAL A 199 -14.01 -11.66 -8.68
CA VAL A 199 -15.27 -11.10 -8.23
C VAL A 199 -14.93 -9.92 -7.32
N TYR A 200 -15.51 -8.75 -7.58
CA TYR A 200 -15.26 -7.57 -6.75
C TYR A 200 -16.53 -6.72 -6.63
N LYS A 201 -16.54 -5.83 -5.65
CA LYS A 201 -17.59 -4.83 -5.45
C LYS A 201 -17.16 -3.49 -6.05
N ASP A 202 -17.95 -2.97 -6.97
CA ASP A 202 -17.71 -1.66 -7.56
C ASP A 202 -17.98 -0.56 -6.50
N PRO A 203 -17.02 0.32 -6.19
CA PRO A 203 -17.17 1.31 -5.13
C PRO A 203 -18.24 2.37 -5.42
N LEU A 204 -18.59 2.61 -6.68
CA LEU A 204 -19.59 3.60 -7.11
C LEU A 204 -20.99 3.00 -7.17
N THR A 205 -21.15 1.86 -7.84
CA THR A 205 -22.47 1.23 -8.01
C THR A 205 -22.88 0.36 -6.83
N LYS A 206 -21.91 -0.06 -6.01
CA LYS A 206 -22.06 -1.00 -4.89
C LYS A 206 -22.48 -2.41 -5.26
N GLU A 207 -22.55 -2.71 -6.55
CA GLU A 207 -22.85 -4.03 -7.09
C GLU A 207 -21.59 -4.89 -7.20
N PHE A 208 -21.79 -6.20 -7.14
CA PHE A 208 -20.73 -7.17 -7.41
C PHE A 208 -20.60 -7.40 -8.93
N VAL A 209 -19.35 -7.36 -9.40
CA VAL A 209 -18.97 -7.58 -10.79
C VAL A 209 -18.09 -8.82 -10.85
N THR A 210 -18.43 -9.74 -11.76
CA THR A 210 -17.61 -10.91 -12.09
C THR A 210 -16.90 -10.65 -13.40
N THR A 211 -15.58 -10.78 -13.42
CA THR A 211 -14.79 -10.60 -14.64
C THR A 211 -14.98 -11.80 -15.58
N GLN A 212 -14.65 -11.61 -16.86
CA GLN A 212 -14.47 -12.75 -17.75
C GLN A 212 -13.36 -13.66 -17.22
N ALA A 213 -13.58 -14.98 -17.29
CA ALA A 213 -12.57 -15.96 -16.90
C ALA A 213 -11.46 -16.04 -17.95
N ILE A 214 -10.22 -16.03 -17.47
CA ILE A 214 -9.01 -16.25 -18.26
C ILE A 214 -8.72 -17.75 -18.22
N GLU A 215 -8.76 -18.39 -19.38
CA GLU A 215 -8.39 -19.79 -19.54
C GLU A 215 -6.87 -19.95 -19.71
N LEU A 216 -6.28 -20.88 -18.97
CA LEU A 216 -4.86 -21.16 -18.98
C LEU A 216 -4.62 -22.48 -19.72
N LYS A 217 -3.64 -22.44 -20.64
CA LYS A 217 -3.28 -23.54 -21.53
C LYS A 217 -1.86 -23.98 -21.27
N LEU A 218 -1.65 -25.29 -21.24
CA LEU A 218 -0.35 -25.93 -21.05
C LEU A 218 -0.06 -26.82 -22.26
N GLN A 219 1.16 -26.78 -22.76
CA GLN A 219 1.64 -27.77 -23.71
C GLN A 219 2.18 -29.00 -22.97
N ARG A 220 1.90 -30.18 -23.51
CA ARG A 220 2.42 -31.46 -23.02
C ARG A 220 3.36 -32.06 -24.06
N PRO A 221 4.62 -31.62 -24.10
CA PRO A 221 5.62 -32.25 -24.97
C PRO A 221 5.98 -33.64 -24.44
N GLU A 222 6.33 -34.54 -25.35
CA GLU A 222 6.77 -35.90 -25.01
C GLU A 222 8.18 -35.92 -24.39
N MET A 223 9.03 -34.97 -24.81
CA MET A 223 10.34 -34.69 -24.21
C MET A 223 10.51 -33.18 -24.06
N VAL A 224 11.09 -32.75 -22.93
CA VAL A 224 11.49 -31.35 -22.69
C VAL A 224 13.00 -31.28 -22.83
N ASN A 225 13.50 -30.43 -23.72
CA ASN A 225 14.95 -30.21 -23.83
C ASN A 225 15.42 -29.32 -22.66
N GLU A 226 16.70 -29.43 -22.28
CA GLU A 226 17.28 -28.56 -21.24
C GLU A 226 17.17 -27.07 -21.62
N GLU A 227 17.22 -26.75 -22.92
CA GLU A 227 17.05 -25.39 -23.45
C GLU A 227 15.63 -24.83 -23.23
N ASP A 228 14.63 -25.70 -23.16
CA ASP A 228 13.22 -25.34 -22.94
C ASP A 228 12.90 -25.19 -21.44
N MET A 229 13.80 -25.63 -20.54
CA MET A 229 13.66 -25.49 -19.09
C MET A 229 14.02 -24.08 -18.61
N VAL A 230 13.21 -23.11 -19.01
CA VAL A 230 13.39 -21.70 -18.63
C VAL A 230 12.67 -21.39 -17.32
N VAL A 231 13.41 -20.79 -16.38
CA VAL A 231 12.83 -20.23 -15.14
C VAL A 231 12.19 -18.88 -15.46
N SER A 232 10.90 -18.73 -15.16
CA SER A 232 10.25 -17.41 -15.21
C SER A 232 10.84 -16.51 -14.11
N ILE A 233 11.38 -15.36 -14.52
CA ILE A 233 11.90 -14.34 -13.62
C ILE A 233 10.81 -13.83 -12.69
N GLU A 234 9.57 -13.67 -13.17
CA GLU A 234 8.46 -13.21 -12.33
C GLU A 234 8.10 -14.25 -11.25
N VAL A 235 8.01 -15.54 -11.61
CA VAL A 235 7.72 -16.60 -10.62
C VAL A 235 8.84 -16.70 -9.57
N ASP A 236 10.11 -16.64 -10.01
CA ASP A 236 11.27 -16.66 -9.13
C ASP A 236 11.32 -15.43 -8.20
N ARG A 237 11.03 -14.23 -8.72
CA ARG A 237 10.87 -13.00 -7.92
C ARG A 237 9.83 -13.16 -6.82
N GLN A 238 8.68 -13.77 -7.12
CA GLN A 238 7.63 -13.98 -6.12
C GLN A 238 7.99 -15.07 -5.09
N LYS A 239 8.77 -16.08 -5.49
CA LYS A 239 9.37 -17.05 -4.55
C LYS A 239 10.30 -16.33 -3.57
N ASN A 240 11.17 -15.46 -4.08
CA ASN A 240 12.06 -14.62 -3.27
C ASN A 240 11.27 -13.74 -2.29
N ARG A 241 10.21 -13.05 -2.75
CA ARG A 241 9.37 -12.22 -1.87
C ARG A 241 8.82 -13.00 -0.67
N LEU A 242 8.25 -14.19 -0.91
CA LEU A 242 7.68 -15.01 0.16
C LEU A 242 8.75 -15.57 1.10
N GLN A 243 9.93 -15.89 0.57
CA GLN A 243 11.08 -16.31 1.36
C GLN A 243 11.57 -15.17 2.27
N VAL A 244 11.68 -13.94 1.76
CA VAL A 244 11.98 -12.75 2.56
C VAL A 244 10.94 -12.55 3.66
N ALA A 245 9.65 -12.56 3.30
CA ALA A 245 8.57 -12.39 4.29
C ALA A 245 8.67 -13.40 5.44
N LYS A 246 8.98 -14.66 5.12
CA LYS A 246 9.22 -15.72 6.10
C LYS A 246 10.48 -15.45 6.95
N ALA A 247 11.60 -15.10 6.32
CA ALA A 247 12.85 -14.81 7.01
C ALA A 247 12.72 -13.63 7.97
N LEU A 248 12.01 -12.57 7.57
CA LEU A 248 11.70 -11.44 8.45
C LEU A 248 10.92 -11.89 9.69
N ASN A 249 9.86 -12.70 9.51
CA ASN A 249 9.07 -13.20 10.64
C ASN A 249 9.88 -14.13 11.57
N ASP A 250 10.67 -15.04 11.02
CA ASP A 250 11.48 -15.97 11.80
C ASP A 250 12.60 -15.23 12.55
N SER A 251 13.25 -14.27 11.89
CA SER A 251 14.28 -13.41 12.47
C SER A 251 13.71 -12.58 13.63
N ARG A 252 12.52 -11.98 13.45
CA ARG A 252 11.79 -11.32 14.54
C ARG A 252 11.53 -12.25 15.70
N ALA A 253 11.03 -13.46 15.44
CA ALA A 253 10.72 -14.42 16.49
C ALA A 253 11.96 -14.82 17.31
N ALA A 254 13.15 -14.86 16.71
CA ALA A 254 14.42 -15.03 17.41
C ALA A 254 14.83 -13.76 18.19
N ALA A 255 14.74 -12.59 17.55
CA ALA A 255 15.10 -11.31 18.18
C ALA A 255 14.24 -10.99 19.41
N GLU A 256 12.93 -11.27 19.39
CA GLU A 256 12.05 -11.10 20.54
C GLU A 256 12.38 -12.03 21.72
N LYS A 257 13.08 -13.15 21.46
CA LYS A 257 13.62 -14.02 22.51
C LYS A 257 14.97 -13.53 23.05
N GLY A 258 15.48 -12.41 22.54
CA GLY A 258 16.81 -11.87 22.85
C GLY A 258 17.95 -12.52 22.06
N ASP A 259 17.65 -13.42 21.13
CA ASP A 259 18.64 -14.15 20.32
C ASP A 259 18.90 -13.44 18.99
N LEU A 260 19.59 -12.29 19.09
CA LEU A 260 20.02 -11.52 17.92
C LEU A 260 21.00 -12.28 17.01
N PRO A 261 21.95 -13.11 17.52
CA PRO A 261 22.80 -13.92 16.65
C PRO A 261 22.01 -14.85 15.72
N THR A 262 21.01 -15.58 16.25
CA THR A 262 20.15 -16.42 15.41
C THR A 262 19.31 -15.57 14.45
N ALA A 263 18.77 -14.44 14.91
CA ALA A 263 18.01 -13.52 14.07
C ALA A 263 18.82 -13.03 12.85
N LEU A 264 20.09 -12.65 13.08
CA LEU A 264 21.03 -12.22 12.04
C LEU A 264 21.41 -13.36 11.10
N SER A 265 21.63 -14.57 11.62
CA SER A 265 21.95 -15.75 10.80
C SER A 265 20.80 -16.12 9.86
N ILE A 266 19.54 -15.96 10.28
CA ILE A 266 18.37 -16.17 9.42
C ILE A 266 18.36 -15.16 8.25
N ILE A 267 18.63 -13.88 8.55
CA ILE A 267 18.69 -12.83 7.54
C ILE A 267 19.83 -13.08 6.55
N ASP A 268 21.03 -13.39 7.04
CA ASP A 268 22.18 -13.69 6.18
C ASP A 268 21.95 -14.91 5.31
N GLY A 269 21.37 -15.98 5.87
CA GLY A 269 20.99 -17.17 5.12
C GLY A 269 20.02 -16.84 3.99
N CYS A 270 19.00 -16.02 4.26
CA CYS A 270 18.04 -15.58 3.24
C CYS A 270 18.73 -14.76 2.13
N ARG A 271 19.64 -13.84 2.49
CA ARG A 271 20.39 -13.05 1.50
C ARG A 271 21.26 -13.93 0.59
N MET A 272 21.97 -14.90 1.16
CA MET A 272 22.76 -15.85 0.39
C MET A 272 21.89 -16.67 -0.56
N GLN A 273 20.72 -17.14 -0.12
CA GLN A 273 19.81 -17.89 -0.98
C GLN A 273 19.26 -17.03 -2.12
N ILE A 274 18.88 -15.77 -1.85
CA ILE A 274 18.36 -14.85 -2.88
C ILE A 274 19.42 -14.57 -3.95
N SER A 275 20.68 -14.33 -3.56
CA SER A 275 21.75 -14.00 -4.51
C SER A 275 22.05 -15.13 -5.50
N GLU A 276 21.68 -16.37 -5.17
CA GLU A 276 21.83 -17.54 -6.05
C GLU A 276 20.66 -17.75 -7.00
N THR A 277 19.54 -17.06 -6.80
CA THR A 277 18.33 -17.23 -7.62
C THR A 277 18.45 -16.62 -9.01
N THR A 278 17.58 -17.08 -9.92
CA THR A 278 17.64 -16.69 -11.34
C THR A 278 17.31 -15.21 -11.51
N SER A 279 16.27 -14.72 -10.83
CA SER A 279 15.85 -13.32 -10.84
C SER A 279 16.95 -12.39 -10.32
N ALA A 280 17.62 -12.73 -9.22
CA ALA A 280 18.73 -11.94 -8.69
C ALA A 280 19.92 -11.90 -9.68
N ARG A 281 20.31 -13.05 -10.25
CA ARG A 281 21.40 -13.13 -11.23
C ARG A 281 21.08 -12.40 -12.54
N ALA A 282 19.81 -12.30 -12.90
CA ALA A 282 19.34 -11.54 -14.05
C ALA A 282 19.30 -10.01 -13.79
N GLY A 283 19.60 -9.55 -12.57
CA GLY A 283 19.57 -8.13 -12.21
C GLY A 283 18.16 -7.57 -12.05
N ASP A 284 17.19 -8.41 -11.67
CA ASP A 284 15.83 -7.98 -11.38
C ASP A 284 15.79 -6.91 -10.28
N GLU A 285 15.23 -5.73 -10.58
CA GLU A 285 15.21 -4.57 -9.67
C GLU A 285 14.55 -4.92 -8.33
N PHE A 286 13.47 -5.70 -8.37
CA PHE A 286 12.76 -6.10 -7.16
C PHE A 286 13.60 -7.05 -6.29
N ALA A 287 14.34 -7.98 -6.89
CA ALA A 287 15.27 -8.85 -6.15
C ALA A 287 16.41 -8.05 -5.51
N VAL A 288 16.90 -7.00 -6.18
CA VAL A 288 17.90 -6.06 -5.61
C VAL A 288 17.32 -5.31 -4.41
N ASP A 289 16.10 -4.77 -4.54
CA ASP A 289 15.41 -4.07 -3.46
C ASP A 289 15.18 -4.97 -2.23
N LEU A 290 14.87 -6.26 -2.44
CA LEU A 290 14.77 -7.25 -1.36
C LEU A 290 16.09 -7.44 -0.60
N ASP A 291 17.23 -7.53 -1.30
CA ASP A 291 18.54 -7.67 -0.63
C ASP A 291 18.91 -6.41 0.17
N LEU A 292 18.65 -5.22 -0.39
CA LEU A 292 18.86 -3.95 0.30
C LEU A 292 18.00 -3.85 1.57
N GLU A 293 16.75 -4.31 1.52
CA GLU A 293 15.91 -4.37 2.70
C GLU A 293 16.47 -5.32 3.77
N LEU A 294 16.91 -6.53 3.40
CA LEU A 294 17.53 -7.47 4.33
C LEU A 294 18.82 -6.91 4.94
N GLN A 295 19.60 -6.14 4.17
CA GLN A 295 20.79 -5.45 4.67
C GLN A 295 20.44 -4.37 5.69
N GLU A 296 19.36 -3.61 5.48
CA GLU A 296 18.86 -2.63 6.45
C GLU A 296 18.33 -3.30 7.71
N VAL A 297 17.64 -4.44 7.58
CA VAL A 297 17.20 -5.23 8.76
C VAL A 297 18.41 -5.69 9.57
N ARG A 298 19.44 -6.20 8.89
CA ARG A 298 20.70 -6.61 9.53
C ARG A 298 21.34 -5.45 10.30
N SER A 299 21.42 -4.26 9.71
CA SER A 299 22.01 -3.08 10.36
C SER A 299 21.23 -2.69 11.63
N ARG A 300 19.90 -2.78 11.57
CA ARG A 300 18.99 -2.46 12.69
C ARG A 300 18.92 -3.53 13.78
N MET A 301 19.53 -4.69 13.56
CA MET A 301 19.69 -5.78 14.53
C MET A 301 21.08 -5.82 15.19
N GLY A 302 21.91 -4.78 15.01
CA GLY A 302 23.28 -4.77 15.52
C GLY A 302 23.41 -4.88 17.05
N ASN A 303 22.41 -4.41 17.80
CA ASN A 303 22.30 -4.62 19.24
C ASN A 303 20.84 -4.48 19.71
N LYS A 304 20.58 -4.89 20.96
CA LYS A 304 19.23 -4.89 21.54
C LYS A 304 18.56 -3.51 21.54
N LYS A 305 19.30 -2.45 21.89
CA LYS A 305 18.76 -1.08 21.93
C LYS A 305 18.33 -0.61 20.54
N THR A 306 19.15 -0.83 19.52
CA THR A 306 18.82 -0.46 18.13
C THR A 306 17.62 -1.25 17.62
N TYR A 307 17.56 -2.55 17.93
CA TYR A 307 16.43 -3.38 17.55
C TYR A 307 15.13 -2.89 18.22
N GLU A 308 15.14 -2.67 19.54
CA GLU A 308 13.94 -2.26 20.28
C GLU A 308 13.44 -0.87 19.87
N SER A 309 14.35 0.09 19.66
CA SER A 309 13.98 1.48 19.35
C SER A 309 13.54 1.72 17.90
N ALA A 310 14.06 0.96 16.94
CA ALA A 310 13.76 1.19 15.53
C ALA A 310 13.68 -0.08 14.68
N GLY A 311 14.51 -1.09 14.95
CA GLY A 311 14.55 -2.32 14.17
C GLY A 311 13.24 -3.12 14.18
N ARG A 312 12.58 -3.21 15.35
CA ARG A 312 11.30 -3.91 15.51
C ARG A 312 10.20 -3.27 14.66
N GLY A 313 10.04 -1.94 14.75
CA GLY A 313 9.06 -1.20 13.96
C GLY A 313 9.32 -1.33 12.46
N TYR A 314 10.58 -1.16 12.05
CA TYR A 314 11.01 -1.35 10.66
C TYR A 314 10.64 -2.74 10.14
N LEU A 315 10.99 -3.79 10.89
CA LEU A 315 10.76 -5.18 10.48
C LEU A 315 9.27 -5.51 10.39
N LEU A 316 8.45 -5.08 11.36
CA LEU A 316 6.99 -5.31 11.34
C LEU A 316 6.31 -4.64 10.15
N SER A 317 6.75 -3.43 9.77
CA SER A 317 6.29 -2.77 8.54
C SER A 317 6.80 -3.48 7.28
N GLY A 318 8.05 -3.98 7.33
CA GLY A 318 8.68 -4.94 6.43
C GLY A 318 7.75 -6.11 6.09
N MET A 319 7.55 -6.98 7.08
CA MET A 319 6.70 -8.17 7.01
C MET A 319 5.33 -7.90 6.41
N ARG A 320 4.68 -6.79 6.80
CA ARG A 320 3.35 -6.45 6.32
C ARG A 320 3.34 -6.14 4.83
N ALA A 321 4.29 -5.34 4.34
CA ALA A 321 4.33 -5.03 2.91
C ALA A 321 4.66 -6.26 2.08
N HIS A 322 5.56 -7.16 2.48
CA HIS A 322 5.83 -8.35 1.66
C HIS A 322 4.70 -9.38 1.72
N SER A 323 4.04 -9.53 2.86
CA SER A 323 2.94 -10.49 3.03
C SER A 323 1.65 -10.05 2.33
N ARG A 324 1.39 -8.74 2.24
CA ARG A 324 0.19 -8.19 1.58
C ARG A 324 0.47 -7.33 0.35
N GLN A 325 1.71 -7.20 -0.05
CA GLN A 325 2.15 -6.39 -1.19
C GLN A 325 1.68 -4.92 -1.12
N MET A 326 1.41 -4.40 0.08
CA MET A 326 0.92 -3.03 0.27
C MET A 326 2.06 -2.10 0.60
N ALA A 327 2.14 -0.94 -0.04
CA ALA A 327 3.15 0.07 0.29
C ALA A 327 3.11 0.39 1.80
N GLY A 328 4.28 0.53 2.42
CA GLY A 328 4.51 0.86 3.83
C GLY A 328 5.57 1.94 3.96
N THR A 329 5.38 2.92 4.84
CA THR A 329 6.48 3.85 5.18
C THR A 329 7.40 3.18 6.19
N ARG A 330 8.70 3.18 5.86
CA ARG A 330 9.72 2.41 6.57
C ARG A 330 11.05 3.19 6.60
N GLY A 331 11.30 3.96 7.66
CA GLY A 331 12.58 4.68 7.81
C GLY A 331 13.00 5.48 6.57
N ARG A 332 14.29 5.83 6.47
CA ARG A 332 14.84 6.65 5.37
C ARG A 332 15.66 5.86 4.33
N SER A 333 15.99 4.60 4.62
CA SER A 333 17.10 3.89 3.98
C SER A 333 16.71 3.10 2.73
N THR A 334 15.42 2.79 2.54
CA THR A 334 14.98 1.88 1.47
C THR A 334 13.92 2.52 0.57
N ARG A 335 14.02 2.22 -0.73
CA ARG A 335 12.99 2.58 -1.70
C ARG A 335 11.68 1.90 -1.31
N SER A 336 10.59 2.64 -1.33
CA SER A 336 9.30 2.10 -0.93
C SER A 336 8.73 1.23 -2.05
N MET A 337 8.77 -0.07 -1.83
CA MET A 337 8.18 -1.08 -2.71
C MET A 337 6.64 -0.98 -2.67
N TYR A 338 5.99 -1.41 -3.75
CA TYR A 338 4.53 -1.45 -3.88
C TYR A 338 3.80 -0.11 -3.90
N GLN A 339 4.51 1.02 -4.06
CA GLN A 339 3.87 2.33 -4.22
C GLN A 339 3.17 2.43 -5.58
N THR A 340 1.92 2.87 -5.57
CA THR A 340 1.18 3.20 -6.79
C THR A 340 1.62 4.57 -7.33
N LEU A 341 1.25 4.87 -8.59
CA LEU A 341 1.50 6.19 -9.18
C LEU A 341 0.85 7.30 -8.36
N CYS A 342 -0.40 7.13 -7.93
CA CYS A 342 -1.10 8.12 -7.11
C CYS A 342 -0.38 8.40 -5.78
N MET A 343 0.18 7.36 -5.14
CA MET A 343 1.00 7.57 -3.94
C MET A 343 2.23 8.42 -4.24
N ARG A 344 2.98 8.08 -5.30
CA ARG A 344 4.19 8.81 -5.72
C ARG A 344 3.90 10.25 -6.10
N ASP A 345 2.83 10.50 -6.85
CA ASP A 345 2.44 11.85 -7.29
C ASP A 345 2.07 12.76 -6.10
N MET A 346 1.62 12.19 -4.98
CA MET A 346 1.39 12.93 -3.74
C MET A 346 2.68 13.20 -2.94
N MET A 347 3.79 12.56 -3.30
CA MET A 347 5.11 12.72 -2.67
C MET A 347 6.15 13.39 -3.57
N THR A 348 5.81 13.72 -4.82
CA THR A 348 6.70 14.41 -5.75
C THR A 348 6.14 15.75 -6.16
N CYS A 349 7.04 16.69 -6.41
CA CYS A 349 6.68 17.98 -6.97
C CYS A 349 6.32 17.80 -8.46
N ALA A 350 5.11 18.17 -8.86
CA ALA A 350 4.61 18.04 -10.23
C ALA A 350 5.33 18.94 -11.26
N ILE A 351 6.30 19.76 -10.83
CA ILE A 351 7.11 20.63 -11.71
C ILE A 351 8.48 20.03 -11.97
N CYS A 352 9.24 19.73 -10.92
CA CYS A 352 10.61 19.24 -11.03
C CYS A 352 10.71 17.71 -10.95
N ASN A 353 9.61 17.03 -10.62
CA ASN A 353 9.53 15.58 -10.42
C ASN A 353 10.47 15.06 -9.31
N LEU A 354 10.79 15.91 -8.34
CA LEU A 354 11.62 15.59 -7.18
C LEU A 354 10.77 15.55 -5.90
N ALA A 355 11.14 14.67 -4.96
CA ALA A 355 10.51 14.59 -3.64
C ALA A 355 11.00 15.70 -2.68
N THR A 356 10.32 15.88 -1.54
CA THR A 356 10.69 16.86 -0.49
C THR A 356 12.15 16.73 -0.06
N GLU A 357 12.66 15.49 0.00
CA GLU A 357 13.99 15.18 0.52
C GLU A 357 15.14 15.65 -0.38
N VAL A 358 14.87 15.89 -1.67
CA VAL A 358 15.92 16.18 -2.67
C VAL A 358 16.21 17.68 -2.80
N VAL A 359 15.32 18.55 -2.31
CA VAL A 359 15.42 20.01 -2.50
C VAL A 359 15.58 20.74 -1.16
N ASP A 360 16.67 20.45 -0.44
CA ASP A 360 17.10 21.15 0.78
C ASP A 360 16.02 21.34 1.86
N GLY A 361 15.10 20.38 2.00
CA GLY A 361 14.01 20.45 2.98
C GLY A 361 12.95 21.51 2.66
N ASN A 362 12.84 21.96 1.40
CA ASN A 362 11.74 22.82 0.98
C ASN A 362 10.41 22.07 1.15
N PRO A 363 9.47 22.60 1.95
CA PRO A 363 8.21 21.92 2.19
C PRO A 363 7.42 21.79 0.89
N MET A 364 6.80 20.62 0.71
CA MET A 364 5.82 20.43 -0.34
C MET A 364 4.45 20.92 0.14
N PHE A 365 3.76 21.61 -0.75
CA PHE A 365 2.36 21.97 -0.61
C PHE A 365 1.52 21.07 -1.51
N THR A 366 0.53 20.39 -0.94
CA THR A 366 -0.51 19.68 -1.69
C THR A 366 -1.66 20.65 -1.98
N ALA A 367 -1.86 20.97 -3.26
CA ALA A 367 -2.97 21.80 -3.69
C ALA A 367 -4.32 21.11 -3.51
N GLU A 368 -5.42 21.87 -3.52
CA GLU A 368 -6.79 21.32 -3.46
C GLU A 368 -7.12 20.34 -4.59
N CYS A 369 -6.37 20.41 -5.69
CA CYS A 369 -6.44 19.49 -6.82
C CYS A 369 -5.53 18.26 -6.67
N SER A 370 -5.04 17.99 -5.46
CA SER A 370 -4.11 16.92 -5.09
C SER A 370 -2.72 16.95 -5.74
N HIS A 371 -2.41 17.93 -6.60
CA HIS A 371 -1.04 18.13 -7.10
C HIS A 371 -0.14 18.69 -6.00
N CYS A 372 1.03 18.07 -5.84
CA CYS A 372 2.05 18.50 -4.89
C CYS A 372 3.12 19.36 -5.57
N PHE A 373 3.62 20.38 -4.87
CA PHE A 373 4.66 21.27 -5.37
C PHE A 373 5.63 21.65 -4.26
N HIS A 374 6.93 21.72 -4.54
CA HIS A 374 7.82 22.52 -3.69
C HIS A 374 7.41 23.97 -3.76
N PHE A 375 7.45 24.67 -2.62
CA PHE A 375 7.15 26.10 -2.58
C PHE A 375 8.01 26.91 -3.57
N SER A 376 9.32 26.62 -3.64
CA SER A 376 10.24 27.27 -4.58
C SER A 376 9.88 27.00 -6.04
N CYS A 377 9.50 25.76 -6.38
CA CYS A 377 9.11 25.40 -7.73
C CYS A 377 7.83 26.12 -8.16
N VAL A 378 6.80 26.14 -7.32
CA VAL A 378 5.55 26.82 -7.66
C VAL A 378 5.72 28.33 -7.76
N VAL A 379 6.49 28.96 -6.87
CA VAL A 379 6.79 30.40 -6.92
C VAL A 379 7.55 30.78 -8.19
N SER A 380 8.48 29.93 -8.64
CA SER A 380 9.31 30.20 -9.82
C SER A 380 8.57 30.00 -11.15
N ASN A 381 7.55 29.14 -11.17
CA ASN A 381 6.86 28.74 -12.40
C ASN A 381 5.44 29.30 -12.53
N ALA A 382 4.80 29.65 -11.42
CA ALA A 382 3.52 30.32 -11.45
C ALA A 382 3.73 31.82 -11.72
N LYS A 383 2.96 32.37 -12.66
CA LYS A 383 2.91 33.83 -12.84
C LYS A 383 2.53 34.49 -11.51
N SER A 384 3.19 35.60 -11.15
CA SER A 384 2.87 36.32 -9.92
C SER A 384 1.37 36.60 -9.83
N GLY A 385 0.72 36.13 -8.76
CA GLY A 385 -0.72 36.26 -8.57
C GLY A 385 -1.59 35.17 -9.23
N SER A 386 -0.99 34.13 -9.83
CA SER A 386 -1.74 32.97 -10.33
C SER A 386 -2.58 32.34 -9.21
N GLN A 387 -3.86 32.15 -9.48
CA GLN A 387 -4.84 31.50 -8.59
C GLN A 387 -5.25 30.13 -9.14
N THR A 388 -4.43 29.53 -9.99
CA THR A 388 -4.77 28.27 -10.67
C THR A 388 -3.58 27.34 -10.64
N CYS A 389 -3.85 26.05 -10.46
CA CYS A 389 -2.87 25.00 -10.61
C CYS A 389 -2.23 25.07 -12.00
N ILE A 390 -0.91 25.14 -12.07
CA ILE A 390 -0.20 25.20 -13.35
C ILE A 390 -0.25 23.87 -14.13
N ILE A 391 -0.63 22.78 -13.47
CA ILE A 391 -0.74 21.44 -14.08
C ILE A 391 -2.14 21.21 -14.64
N CYS A 392 -3.19 21.41 -13.83
CA CYS A 392 -4.57 21.10 -14.21
C CYS A 392 -5.49 22.32 -14.34
N GLN A 393 -4.99 23.54 -14.12
CA GLN A 393 -5.74 24.80 -14.19
C GLN A 393 -6.88 24.97 -13.18
N THR A 394 -7.07 24.02 -12.27
CA THR A 394 -8.03 24.15 -11.16
C THR A 394 -7.72 25.38 -10.32
N LYS A 395 -8.73 26.24 -10.11
CA LYS A 395 -8.58 27.44 -9.29
C LYS A 395 -8.28 27.06 -7.83
N TRP A 396 -7.21 27.62 -7.28
CA TRP A 396 -6.88 27.58 -5.87
C TRP A 396 -7.72 28.62 -5.13
N LYS A 397 -8.29 28.25 -3.97
CA LYS A 397 -9.02 29.22 -3.14
C LYS A 397 -8.10 29.96 -2.18
N VAL A 398 -7.03 29.30 -1.76
CA VAL A 398 -5.92 29.90 -1.00
C VAL A 398 -4.72 29.99 -1.94
N ASN A 399 -4.26 31.21 -2.24
CA ASN A 399 -3.09 31.38 -3.09
C ASN A 399 -1.81 31.05 -2.31
N PRO A 400 -1.07 29.99 -2.67
CA PRO A 400 0.21 29.70 -2.03
C PRO A 400 1.24 30.83 -2.25
N LEU A 401 1.02 31.72 -3.23
CA LEU A 401 1.91 32.83 -3.59
C LEU A 401 1.56 34.16 -2.89
N GLN A 402 0.48 34.23 -2.11
CA GLN A 402 0.13 35.45 -1.37
C GLN A 402 1.07 35.62 -0.16
N GLY A 403 2.13 36.41 -0.34
CA GLY A 403 3.07 36.79 0.72
C GLY A 403 4.55 36.65 0.38
N ALA A 404 4.93 36.51 -0.89
CA ALA A 404 6.31 36.31 -1.36
C ALA A 404 7.25 37.53 -1.21
N THR A 405 7.14 38.31 -0.13
CA THR A 405 7.96 39.52 0.11
C THR A 405 8.82 39.49 1.38
N SER A 406 8.87 38.39 2.16
CA SER A 406 9.72 38.30 3.36
C SER A 406 10.74 37.17 3.29
N THR A 407 12.01 37.46 3.61
CA THR A 407 13.18 36.58 3.53
C THR A 407 13.33 35.55 4.67
N ASN A 408 12.33 35.36 5.53
CA ASN A 408 12.41 34.45 6.68
C ASN A 408 11.32 33.35 6.63
N PRO A 409 11.69 32.07 6.40
CA PRO A 409 10.76 30.95 6.19
C PRO A 409 9.79 30.68 7.37
N LEU A 410 10.26 30.80 8.61
CA LEU A 410 9.47 30.47 9.81
C LEU A 410 8.37 31.51 10.10
N GLN A 411 8.63 32.79 9.83
CA GLN A 411 7.63 33.86 9.96
C GLN A 411 6.59 33.85 8.84
N GLN A 412 6.90 33.21 7.71
CA GLN A 412 6.00 33.07 6.57
C GLN A 412 5.00 31.93 6.81
N GLN A 413 5.43 30.84 7.45
CA GLN A 413 4.57 29.72 7.86
C GLN A 413 3.48 30.15 8.86
N GLN A 414 3.82 31.00 9.84
CA GLN A 414 2.83 31.60 10.76
C GLN A 414 1.85 32.56 10.09
N ARG A 415 2.25 33.21 8.99
CA ARG A 415 1.39 34.14 8.23
C ARG A 415 0.46 33.46 7.22
N LEU A 416 0.90 32.37 6.61
CA LEU A 416 0.04 31.55 5.73
C LEU A 416 -1.10 30.90 6.52
N LEU A 417 -0.83 30.46 7.76
CA LEU A 417 -1.86 29.97 8.69
C LEU A 417 -2.88 31.05 9.09
N SER A 418 -2.49 32.33 9.12
CA SER A 418 -3.39 33.43 9.49
C SER A 418 -4.15 34.03 8.31
N ASN A 419 -3.62 33.99 7.08
CA ASN A 419 -4.34 34.45 5.89
C ASN A 419 -5.44 33.48 5.41
N ALA A 420 -5.38 32.20 5.83
CA ALA A 420 -6.47 31.24 5.66
C ALA A 420 -7.75 31.59 6.48
N LEU A 421 -7.72 32.66 7.29
CA LEU A 421 -8.77 33.03 8.24
C LEU A 421 -9.77 34.12 7.76
N ASN A 422 -9.75 34.58 6.51
CA ASN A 422 -10.71 35.62 6.05
C ASN A 422 -11.45 35.27 4.74
N PRO A 423 -12.79 35.12 4.75
CA PRO A 423 -13.56 34.69 3.59
C PRO A 423 -14.21 35.87 2.86
N SER A 424 -14.13 35.92 1.53
CA SER A 424 -15.19 36.55 0.74
C SER A 424 -15.30 35.93 -0.66
N GLN A 425 -16.53 35.46 -0.96
CA GLN A 425 -17.06 34.99 -2.25
C GLN A 425 -16.60 33.58 -2.68
N GLY A 426 -17.42 32.59 -3.04
CA GLY A 426 -18.85 32.47 -3.31
C GLY A 426 -19.05 31.34 -4.35
N THR A 427 -19.77 30.26 -3.99
CA THR A 427 -20.41 29.23 -4.85
C THR A 427 -19.60 28.51 -5.94
N THR A 428 -19.11 27.27 -5.70
CA THR A 428 -18.72 26.30 -6.78
C THR A 428 -18.47 24.83 -6.33
N SER A 429 -19.11 24.35 -5.26
CA SER A 429 -18.80 23.04 -4.63
C SER A 429 -19.21 21.80 -5.45
N THR A 430 -20.23 21.91 -6.30
CA THR A 430 -20.82 20.76 -7.01
C THR A 430 -20.01 20.36 -8.26
N ILE A 431 -19.29 21.32 -8.86
CA ILE A 431 -18.53 21.10 -10.10
C ILE A 431 -17.22 20.36 -9.83
N LEU A 432 -16.56 20.60 -8.69
CA LEU A 432 -15.29 19.93 -8.33
C LEU A 432 -15.47 18.45 -7.98
N PHE A 433 -16.55 18.09 -7.28
CA PHE A 433 -16.88 16.68 -7.04
C PHE A 433 -17.27 15.99 -8.34
N GLN A 434 -18.00 16.66 -9.23
CA GLN A 434 -18.27 16.15 -10.58
C GLN A 434 -17.02 16.03 -11.44
N GLN A 435 -16.04 16.93 -11.33
CA GLN A 435 -14.80 16.85 -12.10
C GLN A 435 -13.88 15.73 -11.61
N GLN A 436 -13.80 15.52 -10.30
CA GLN A 436 -13.03 14.43 -9.71
C GLN A 436 -13.72 13.08 -9.95
N GLN A 437 -15.06 13.02 -9.86
CA GLN A 437 -15.82 11.86 -10.31
C GLN A 437 -15.75 11.67 -11.83
N GLN A 438 -15.67 12.73 -12.64
CA GLN A 438 -15.48 12.60 -14.09
C GLN A 438 -14.07 12.11 -14.42
N GLN A 439 -13.03 12.56 -13.72
CA GLN A 439 -11.67 12.04 -13.87
C GLN A 439 -11.58 10.59 -13.39
N GLN A 440 -12.20 10.24 -12.26
CA GLN A 440 -12.33 8.84 -11.83
C GLN A 440 -13.14 8.02 -12.84
N GLN A 441 -14.27 8.50 -13.33
CA GLN A 441 -15.07 7.83 -14.37
C GLN A 441 -14.32 7.76 -15.71
N GLN A 442 -13.44 8.71 -16.02
CA GLN A 442 -12.66 8.73 -17.25
C GLN A 442 -11.48 7.77 -17.12
N GLN A 443 -10.78 7.73 -15.98
CA GLN A 443 -9.79 6.71 -15.65
C GLN A 443 -10.40 5.31 -15.57
N GLN A 444 -11.63 5.19 -15.05
CA GLN A 444 -12.35 3.93 -14.93
C GLN A 444 -13.01 3.51 -16.24
N ARG A 445 -13.37 4.45 -17.14
CA ARG A 445 -13.70 4.15 -18.54
C ARG A 445 -12.46 3.78 -19.33
N ILE A 446 -11.31 4.37 -19.05
CA ILE A 446 -10.02 3.95 -19.62
C ILE A 446 -9.65 2.56 -19.09
N LEU A 447 -9.90 2.26 -17.82
CA LEU A 447 -9.68 0.94 -17.21
C LEU A 447 -10.67 -0.10 -17.75
N ASN A 448 -11.96 0.21 -17.84
CA ASN A 448 -12.99 -0.67 -18.40
C ASN A 448 -12.82 -0.83 -19.92
N ASN A 449 -12.39 0.21 -20.63
CA ASN A 449 -12.00 0.09 -22.04
C ASN A 449 -10.68 -0.67 -22.15
N ALA A 450 -9.70 -0.52 -21.26
CA ALA A 450 -8.51 -1.36 -21.25
C ALA A 450 -8.91 -2.82 -21.00
N LEU A 451 -9.75 -3.11 -20.02
CA LEU A 451 -10.28 -4.46 -19.77
C LEU A 451 -11.13 -5.02 -20.94
N ASN A 452 -11.81 -4.16 -21.73
CA ASN A 452 -12.65 -4.58 -22.87
C ASN A 452 -11.98 -4.50 -24.26
N THR A 453 -10.91 -3.72 -24.43
CA THR A 453 -10.21 -3.49 -25.72
C THR A 453 -8.74 -3.88 -25.68
N SER A 454 -8.21 -4.28 -24.51
CA SER A 454 -6.87 -4.82 -24.44
C SER A 454 -6.90 -6.35 -24.56
N GLN A 455 -6.37 -6.80 -25.68
CA GLN A 455 -5.51 -7.97 -25.69
C GLN A 455 -4.19 -7.68 -24.91
N GLY A 456 -4.22 -6.94 -23.79
CA GLY A 456 -3.01 -6.28 -23.28
C GLY A 456 -3.04 -5.60 -21.90
N THR A 457 -4.07 -5.72 -21.07
CA THR A 457 -3.95 -5.56 -19.61
C THR A 457 -3.32 -6.85 -19.14
N THR A 458 -2.02 -6.79 -18.87
CA THR A 458 -1.19 -7.92 -18.48
C THR A 458 -1.63 -8.47 -17.12
N SER A 459 -2.70 -9.23 -17.08
CA SER A 459 -2.78 -10.38 -16.16
C SER A 459 -1.73 -11.37 -16.63
N THR A 460 -0.48 -11.17 -16.20
CA THR A 460 0.63 -12.01 -16.64
C THR A 460 0.62 -13.29 -15.83
N ILE A 461 -0.18 -14.27 -16.26
CA ILE A 461 -0.16 -15.59 -15.65
C ILE A 461 1.00 -16.35 -16.27
N ARG A 462 2.12 -16.41 -15.54
CA ARG A 462 3.33 -17.14 -15.93
C ARG A 462 3.42 -18.44 -15.16
N PHE A 463 3.77 -19.48 -15.89
CA PHE A 463 4.03 -20.79 -15.32
C PHE A 463 5.53 -21.05 -15.28
N GLN A 464 5.92 -21.76 -14.24
CA GLN A 464 7.21 -22.42 -14.16
C GLN A 464 6.89 -23.88 -13.86
N GLN A 465 7.34 -24.78 -14.73
CA GLN A 465 7.25 -26.22 -14.48
C GLN A 465 8.28 -26.65 -13.45
#